data_AF-A0A2E4B6Q1-F1
#
_entry.id   AF-A0A2E4B6Q1-F1
#
_cell.length_a   1.000
_cell.length_b   1.000
_cell.length_c   1.000
_cell.angle_alpha   90.00
_cell.angle_beta   90.00
_cell.angle_gamma   90.00
#
_symmetry.space_group_name_H-M   'P 1'
#
loop_
_entity.id
_entity.type
_entity.pdbx_description
1 polymer ?
#
loop_
_entity_poly.entity_id
_entity_poly.type
_entity_poly.pdbx_seq_one_letter_code
_entity_poly.pdbx_strand_id
1 'polypeptide(L)'
;MHLDRKSTMGDVGSPIAYYFRSLGSFLGYWHMLAIFSILSGVFLLFLAYLILKANPGKAKNRFMALMLVSEALRCFTSMLFWVYAWPEEMLSVLKPARVVYYTMSLQLFFLYMGAATFYSEKKWAKFIANSFKVHGLYLVPMFCLSFVLLVSYLAGGTSIAIGDISWVYCESVGMGEGRTASGKPLGFEVACSKEYESLYPMTMSNVALGPLTRVLLFV
;
A
#
# COMPACT_ATOMS: atom_id res chain seq x y z
N MET A 1 -26.15 -6.99 25.76
CA MET A 1 -26.36 -7.92 24.63
C MET A 1 -25.84 -7.21 23.38
N HIS A 2 -24.50 -7.21 23.20
CA HIS A 2 -23.86 -6.56 22.06
C HIS A 2 -23.99 -7.51 20.86
N LEU A 3 -25.00 -7.26 20.03
CA LEU A 3 -25.10 -7.89 18.72
C LEU A 3 -23.86 -7.52 17.91
N ASP A 4 -23.22 -8.52 17.29
CA ASP A 4 -22.20 -8.38 16.25
C ASP A 4 -22.76 -7.57 15.05
N ARG A 5 -22.92 -6.26 15.20
CA ARG A 5 -23.29 -5.38 14.10
C ARG A 5 -22.03 -5.12 13.30
N LYS A 6 -21.89 -5.83 12.18
CA LYS A 6 -20.87 -5.49 11.18
C LYS A 6 -21.14 -4.10 10.62
N SER A 7 -20.12 -3.24 10.65
CA SER A 7 -20.25 -1.93 10.03
C SER A 7 -20.34 -2.04 8.52
N THR A 8 -21.33 -1.39 7.93
CA THR A 8 -21.57 -1.33 6.49
C THR A 8 -21.13 0.02 5.93
N MET A 9 -20.89 0.07 4.61
CA MET A 9 -20.59 1.34 3.91
C MET A 9 -21.65 2.42 4.11
N GLY A 10 -22.90 2.04 4.44
CA GLY A 10 -24.00 2.96 4.70
C GLY A 10 -23.90 3.67 6.04
N ASP A 11 -23.12 3.14 7.00
CA ASP A 11 -23.08 3.66 8.37
C ASP A 11 -22.35 5.01 8.46
N VAL A 12 -21.51 5.33 7.48
CA VAL A 12 -20.77 6.60 7.38
C VAL A 12 -21.44 7.61 6.44
N GLY A 13 -22.61 7.26 5.90
CA GLY A 13 -23.37 8.09 4.95
C GLY A 13 -22.89 7.97 3.50
N SER A 14 -23.36 8.88 2.64
CA SER A 14 -22.96 8.88 1.22
C SER A 14 -21.48 9.27 1.07
N PRO A 15 -20.73 8.70 0.11
CA PRO A 15 -19.31 9.00 -0.04
C PRO A 15 -19.00 10.48 -0.20
N ILE A 16 -19.84 11.20 -0.96
CA ILE A 16 -19.69 12.63 -1.20
C ILE A 16 -19.86 13.41 0.11
N ALA A 17 -20.93 13.14 0.87
CA ALA A 17 -21.17 13.80 2.15
C ALA A 17 -20.03 13.50 3.15
N TYR A 18 -19.53 12.27 3.17
CA TYR A 18 -18.40 11.86 4.00
C TYR A 18 -17.13 12.67 3.67
N TYR A 19 -16.76 12.77 2.38
CA TYR A 19 -15.58 13.56 2.00
C TYR A 19 -15.76 15.02 2.37
N PHE A 20 -16.91 15.63 2.04
CA PHE A 20 -17.18 17.04 2.39
C PHE A 20 -17.06 17.30 3.90
N ARG A 21 -17.58 16.39 4.73
CA ARG A 21 -17.47 16.48 6.19
C ARG A 21 -16.03 16.33 6.67
N SER A 22 -15.23 15.50 6.00
CA SER A 22 -13.82 15.30 6.33
C SER A 22 -12.91 16.45 5.86
N LEU A 23 -13.36 17.34 4.98
CA LEU A 23 -12.54 18.45 4.46
C LEU A 23 -12.04 19.35 5.60
N GLY A 24 -10.75 19.70 5.54
CA GLY A 24 -10.12 20.53 6.56
C GLY A 24 -9.80 19.80 7.88
N SER A 25 -10.13 18.51 8.00
CA SER A 25 -9.76 17.67 9.14
C SER A 25 -8.52 16.82 8.88
N PHE A 26 -7.98 16.21 9.94
CA PHE A 26 -6.90 15.22 9.85
C PHE A 26 -7.25 14.07 8.89
N LEU A 27 -8.49 13.54 8.93
CA LEU A 27 -8.92 12.50 8.00
C LEU A 27 -8.93 12.99 6.56
N GLY A 28 -9.44 14.20 6.32
CA GLY A 28 -9.49 14.80 4.99
C GLY A 28 -8.10 14.96 4.37
N TYR A 29 -7.10 15.29 5.18
CA TYR A 29 -5.71 15.34 4.75
C TYR A 29 -5.22 13.99 4.21
N TRP A 30 -5.46 12.90 4.93
CA TRP A 30 -5.09 11.56 4.48
C TRP A 30 -5.86 11.09 3.25
N HIS A 31 -7.16 11.40 3.17
CA HIS A 31 -7.97 11.15 1.97
C HIS A 31 -7.40 11.85 0.74
N MET A 32 -7.01 13.13 0.86
CA MET A 32 -6.37 13.87 -0.24
C MET A 32 -5.03 13.25 -0.64
N LEU A 33 -4.17 12.90 0.32
CA LEU A 33 -2.90 12.23 0.03
C LEU A 33 -3.12 10.90 -0.70
N ALA A 34 -4.13 10.13 -0.29
CA ALA A 34 -4.46 8.87 -0.93
C ALA A 34 -4.90 9.05 -2.38
N ILE A 35 -5.75 10.06 -2.65
CA ILE A 35 -6.18 10.43 -4.01
C ILE A 35 -4.97 10.85 -4.86
N PHE A 36 -4.11 11.72 -4.34
CA PHE A 36 -2.90 12.14 -5.05
C PHE A 36 -1.96 10.96 -5.35
N SER A 37 -1.82 10.02 -4.42
CA SER A 37 -1.02 8.81 -4.63
C SER A 37 -1.57 7.96 -5.78
N ILE A 38 -2.89 7.80 -5.87
CA ILE A 38 -3.53 7.11 -7.02
C ILE A 38 -3.27 7.87 -8.32
N LEU A 39 -3.47 9.19 -8.34
CA LEU A 39 -3.23 10.01 -9.53
C LEU A 39 -1.76 9.93 -9.99
N SER A 40 -0.81 9.96 -9.05
CA SER A 40 0.61 9.74 -9.35
C SER A 40 0.86 8.36 -9.96
N GLY A 41 0.22 7.30 -9.43
CA GLY A 41 0.31 5.96 -10.01
C GLY A 41 -0.17 5.90 -11.46
N VAL A 42 -1.31 6.54 -11.78
CA VAL A 42 -1.84 6.61 -13.15
C VAL A 42 -0.85 7.33 -14.07
N PHE A 43 -0.31 8.47 -13.63
CA PHE A 43 0.67 9.23 -14.40
C PHE A 43 1.96 8.42 -14.65
N LEU A 44 2.46 7.67 -13.67
CA LEU A 44 3.62 6.81 -13.82
C LEU A 44 3.39 5.65 -14.79
N LEU A 45 2.20 5.05 -14.79
CA LEU A 45 1.83 4.04 -15.79
C LEU A 45 1.81 4.64 -17.21
N PHE A 46 1.28 5.85 -17.35
CA PHE A 46 1.30 6.56 -18.63
C PHE A 46 2.73 6.82 -19.12
N LEU A 47 3.63 7.26 -18.25
CA LEU A 47 5.05 7.42 -18.58
C LEU A 47 5.71 6.08 -18.96
N ALA A 48 5.43 5.00 -18.22
CA ALA A 48 5.94 3.67 -18.53
C ALA A 48 5.50 3.22 -19.93
N TYR A 49 4.24 3.46 -20.27
CA TYR A 49 3.69 3.19 -21.60
C TYR A 49 4.42 3.99 -22.69
N LEU A 50 4.67 5.29 -22.50
CA LEU A 50 5.40 6.11 -23.46
C LEU A 50 6.84 5.61 -23.69
N ILE A 51 7.54 5.18 -22.63
CA ILE A 51 8.90 4.63 -22.72
C ILE A 51 8.92 3.32 -23.51
N LEU A 52 7.95 2.44 -23.28
CA LEU A 52 7.81 1.19 -24.02
C LEU A 52 7.45 1.45 -25.47
N LYS A 53 6.54 2.40 -25.75
CA LYS A 53 6.14 2.79 -27.11
C LYS A 53 7.31 3.37 -27.89
N ALA A 54 8.19 4.14 -27.26
CA ALA A 54 9.32 4.78 -27.92
C ALA A 54 10.36 3.79 -28.47
N ASN A 55 10.70 2.75 -27.70
CA ASN A 55 11.54 1.64 -28.20
C ASN A 55 11.38 0.40 -27.31
N PRO A 56 10.49 -0.54 -27.69
CA PRO A 56 10.19 -1.70 -26.86
C PRO A 56 11.31 -2.75 -26.87
N GLY A 57 12.28 -2.68 -27.78
CA GLY A 57 13.39 -3.64 -27.88
C GLY A 57 14.59 -3.31 -26.99
N LYS A 58 14.70 -2.07 -26.53
CA LYS A 58 15.87 -1.61 -25.78
C LYS A 58 15.79 -2.03 -24.32
N ALA A 59 16.81 -2.74 -23.82
CA ALA A 59 16.90 -3.21 -22.43
C ALA A 59 16.74 -2.07 -21.41
N LYS A 60 17.33 -0.90 -21.69
CA LYS A 60 17.20 0.30 -20.87
C LYS A 60 15.74 0.76 -20.74
N ASN A 61 14.99 0.78 -21.84
CA ASN A 61 13.59 1.20 -21.83
C ASN A 61 12.71 0.21 -21.05
N ARG A 62 12.94 -1.10 -21.25
CA ARG A 62 12.28 -2.17 -20.49
C ARG A 62 12.53 -2.05 -18.98
N PHE A 63 13.78 -1.83 -18.59
CA PHE A 63 14.16 -1.62 -17.20
C PHE A 63 13.51 -0.35 -16.60
N MET A 64 13.57 0.78 -17.31
CA MET A 64 12.94 2.03 -16.86
C MET A 64 11.41 1.88 -16.74
N ALA A 65 10.78 1.17 -17.68
CA ALA A 65 9.35 0.88 -17.63
C ALA A 65 9.01 -0.01 -16.42
N LEU A 66 9.79 -1.05 -16.14
CA LEU A 66 9.60 -1.89 -14.94
C LEU A 66 9.71 -1.05 -13.66
N MET A 67 10.69 -0.15 -13.58
CA MET A 67 10.86 0.75 -12.44
C MET A 67 9.63 1.65 -12.25
N LEU A 68 9.13 2.27 -13.32
CA LEU A 68 7.93 3.12 -13.26
C LEU A 68 6.66 2.34 -12.91
N VAL A 69 6.48 1.12 -13.44
CA VAL A 69 5.35 0.25 -13.07
C VAL A 69 5.43 -0.15 -11.60
N SER A 70 6.63 -0.46 -11.10
CA SER A 70 6.83 -0.80 -9.68
C SER A 70 6.47 0.37 -8.78
N GLU A 71 6.93 1.58 -9.14
CA GLU A 71 6.61 2.80 -8.43
C GLU A 71 5.11 3.13 -8.48
N ALA A 72 4.47 2.94 -9.64
CA ALA A 72 3.03 3.13 -9.78
C ALA A 72 2.23 2.19 -8.87
N LEU A 73 2.57 0.89 -8.86
CA LEU A 73 1.94 -0.10 -7.97
C LEU A 73 2.19 0.22 -6.49
N ARG A 74 3.39 0.72 -6.15
CA ARG A 74 3.68 1.20 -4.79
C ARG A 74 2.82 2.41 -4.43
N CYS A 75 2.64 3.38 -5.32
CA CYS A 75 1.75 4.52 -5.10
C CYS A 75 0.30 4.06 -4.87
N PHE A 76 -0.26 3.25 -5.77
CA PHE A 76 -1.63 2.74 -5.64
C PHE A 76 -1.91 2.03 -4.31
N THR A 77 -0.92 1.32 -3.78
CA THR A 77 -1.08 0.50 -2.58
C THR A 77 -0.68 1.19 -1.29
N SER A 78 0.12 2.27 -1.36
CA SER A 78 0.67 2.97 -0.20
C SER A 78 -0.40 3.52 0.76
N MET A 79 -1.40 4.20 0.20
CA MET A 79 -2.42 4.95 0.94
C MET A 79 -3.84 4.41 0.68
N LEU A 80 -3.95 3.20 0.13
CA LEU A 80 -5.24 2.62 -0.28
C LEU A 80 -6.25 2.55 0.89
N PHE A 81 -5.76 2.27 2.10
CA PHE A 81 -6.56 2.21 3.34
C PHE A 81 -7.16 3.55 3.76
N TRP A 82 -6.59 4.65 3.26
CA TRP A 82 -7.00 6.02 3.51
C TRP A 82 -7.73 6.64 2.32
N VAL A 83 -8.03 5.86 1.27
CA VAL A 83 -8.80 6.40 0.14
C VAL A 83 -10.22 6.69 0.59
N TYR A 84 -10.83 5.81 1.38
CA TYR A 84 -12.21 5.92 1.79
C TYR A 84 -12.42 5.33 3.19
N ALA A 85 -13.57 5.63 3.78
CA ALA A 85 -14.08 4.98 4.99
C ALA A 85 -14.51 3.54 4.68
N TRP A 86 -13.52 2.65 4.55
CA TRP A 86 -13.75 1.26 4.24
C TRP A 86 -14.54 0.55 5.35
N PRO A 87 -15.53 -0.29 5.02
CA PRO A 87 -16.20 -1.13 5.99
C PRO A 87 -15.23 -2.24 6.45
N GLU A 88 -15.50 -2.83 7.60
CA GLU A 88 -14.64 -3.87 8.19
C GLU A 88 -14.39 -5.04 7.23
N GLU A 89 -15.39 -5.45 6.46
CA GLU A 89 -15.27 -6.58 5.53
C GLU A 89 -14.22 -6.35 4.43
N MET A 90 -14.01 -5.09 4.04
CA MET A 90 -13.03 -4.73 3.02
C MET A 90 -11.59 -4.81 3.52
N LEU A 91 -11.35 -4.90 4.84
CA LEU A 91 -9.99 -5.05 5.38
C LEU A 91 -9.30 -6.32 4.87
N SER A 92 -10.07 -7.40 4.71
CA SER A 92 -9.57 -8.66 4.15
C SER A 92 -9.12 -8.52 2.69
N VAL A 93 -9.84 -7.71 1.92
CA VAL A 93 -9.56 -7.39 0.51
C VAL A 93 -8.39 -6.41 0.36
N LEU A 94 -8.22 -5.51 1.33
CA LEU A 94 -7.13 -4.53 1.34
C LEU A 94 -5.82 -5.11 1.85
N LYS A 95 -5.85 -6.18 2.64
CA LYS A 95 -4.65 -6.84 3.21
C LYS A 95 -3.59 -7.23 2.17
N PRO A 96 -3.92 -7.82 1.02
CA PRO A 96 -2.94 -8.09 -0.04
C PRO A 96 -2.23 -6.85 -0.57
N ALA A 97 -2.85 -5.66 -0.53
CA ALA A 97 -2.22 -4.41 -0.98
C ALA A 97 -0.93 -4.13 -0.21
N ARG A 98 -0.84 -4.53 1.07
CA ARG A 98 0.40 -4.42 1.84
C ARG A 98 1.51 -5.30 1.28
N VAL A 99 1.20 -6.55 0.94
CA VAL A 99 2.19 -7.48 0.34
C VAL A 99 2.72 -6.90 -0.96
N VAL A 100 1.83 -6.35 -1.80
CA VAL A 100 2.22 -5.65 -3.03
C VAL A 100 3.12 -4.46 -2.72
N TYR A 101 2.73 -3.59 -1.78
CA TYR A 101 3.52 -2.41 -1.40
C TYR A 101 4.96 -2.77 -1.00
N TYR A 102 5.15 -3.75 -0.11
CA TYR A 102 6.49 -4.16 0.32
C TYR A 102 7.27 -4.90 -0.77
N THR A 103 6.58 -5.69 -1.60
CA THR A 103 7.20 -6.35 -2.75
C THR A 103 7.73 -5.31 -3.75
N MET A 104 6.92 -4.31 -4.09
CA MET A 104 7.32 -3.22 -4.97
C MET A 104 8.45 -2.38 -4.37
N SER A 105 8.41 -2.12 -3.06
CA SER A 105 9.46 -1.37 -2.36
C SER A 105 10.80 -2.09 -2.41
N LEU A 106 10.82 -3.40 -2.14
CA LEU A 106 12.01 -4.24 -2.25
C LEU A 106 12.52 -4.34 -3.70
N GLN A 107 11.59 -4.49 -4.65
CA GLN A 107 11.93 -4.49 -6.07
C GLN A 107 12.57 -3.17 -6.51
N LEU A 108 12.00 -2.03 -6.12
CA LEU A 108 12.56 -0.72 -6.42
C LEU A 108 13.95 -0.53 -5.83
N PHE A 109 14.20 -1.00 -4.60
CA PHE A 109 15.54 -0.99 -4.02
C PHE A 109 16.57 -1.66 -4.94
N PHE A 110 16.30 -2.89 -5.41
CA PHE A 110 17.19 -3.58 -6.35
C PHE A 110 17.27 -2.89 -7.72
N LEU A 111 16.16 -2.35 -8.22
CA LEU A 111 16.15 -1.63 -9.49
C LEU A 111 16.99 -0.35 -9.39
N TYR A 112 16.87 0.45 -8.33
CA TYR A 112 17.68 1.65 -8.13
C TYR A 112 19.17 1.32 -8.03
N MET A 113 19.55 0.25 -7.32
CA MET A 113 20.93 -0.24 -7.32
C MET A 113 21.39 -0.66 -8.73
N GLY A 114 20.51 -1.31 -9.50
CA GLY A 114 20.77 -1.77 -10.86
C GLY A 114 20.86 -0.64 -11.89
N ALA A 115 20.30 0.54 -11.62
CA ALA A 115 20.22 1.65 -12.58
C ALA A 115 21.60 2.10 -13.08
N ALA A 116 22.60 2.12 -12.19
CA ALA A 116 23.98 2.50 -12.52
C ALA A 116 24.61 1.58 -13.57
N THR A 117 24.18 0.31 -13.66
CA THR A 117 24.74 -0.67 -14.61
C THR A 117 24.45 -0.29 -16.07
N PHE A 118 23.37 0.44 -16.35
CA PHE A 118 23.03 0.91 -17.69
C PHE A 118 23.89 2.08 -18.19
N TYR A 119 24.64 2.72 -17.30
CA TYR A 119 25.52 3.84 -17.62
C TYR A 119 27.00 3.47 -17.53
N SER A 120 27.33 2.23 -17.15
CA SER A 120 28.71 1.78 -17.00
C SER A 120 29.22 1.03 -18.23
N GLU A 121 30.47 1.26 -18.61
CA GLU A 121 31.10 0.57 -19.75
C GLU A 121 31.70 -0.81 -19.41
N LYS A 122 31.74 -1.17 -18.11
CA LYS A 122 32.34 -2.41 -17.62
C LYS A 122 31.60 -3.65 -18.15
N LYS A 123 32.34 -4.72 -18.48
CA LYS A 123 31.79 -5.97 -19.05
C LYS A 123 30.68 -6.59 -18.16
N TRP A 124 30.87 -6.62 -16.84
CA TRP A 124 29.88 -7.17 -15.90
C TRP A 124 28.60 -6.31 -15.84
N ALA A 125 28.72 -4.99 -15.95
CA ALA A 125 27.57 -4.07 -15.96
C ALA A 125 26.74 -4.24 -17.24
N LYS A 126 27.42 -4.40 -18.39
CA LYS A 126 26.77 -4.72 -19.67
C LYS A 126 26.05 -6.07 -19.63
N PHE A 127 26.60 -7.07 -18.94
CA PHE A 127 25.94 -8.36 -18.73
C PHE A 127 24.63 -8.21 -17.93
N ILE A 128 24.65 -7.51 -16.80
CA ILE A 128 23.46 -7.24 -15.99
C ILE A 128 22.42 -6.45 -16.79
N ALA A 129 22.84 -5.36 -17.45
CA ALA A 129 21.95 -4.54 -18.27
C ALA A 129 21.31 -5.33 -19.42
N ASN A 130 22.04 -6.26 -20.04
CA ASN A 130 21.50 -7.14 -21.09
C ASN A 130 20.53 -8.20 -20.55
N SER A 131 20.64 -8.62 -19.29
CA SER A 131 19.69 -9.56 -18.67
C SER A 131 18.26 -8.99 -18.69
N PHE A 132 18.10 -7.67 -18.53
CA PHE A 132 16.81 -6.96 -18.61
C PHE A 132 16.19 -6.92 -20.01
N LYS A 133 16.84 -7.48 -21.04
CA LYS A 133 16.14 -7.75 -22.31
C LYS A 133 14.99 -8.73 -22.11
N VAL A 134 15.16 -9.76 -21.27
CA VAL A 134 14.14 -10.81 -21.10
C VAL A 134 14.09 -11.28 -19.65
N HIS A 135 15.21 -11.81 -19.13
CA HIS A 135 15.26 -12.50 -17.85
C HIS A 135 15.06 -11.58 -16.64
N GLY A 136 15.75 -10.42 -16.62
CA GLY A 136 15.66 -9.46 -15.51
C GLY A 136 14.26 -8.87 -15.29
N LEU A 137 13.41 -8.88 -16.32
CA LEU A 137 12.06 -8.33 -16.24
C LEU A 137 11.13 -9.15 -15.34
N TYR A 138 11.29 -10.47 -15.31
CA TYR A 138 10.44 -11.36 -14.50
C TYR A 138 11.19 -11.93 -13.29
N LEU A 139 12.51 -12.12 -13.38
CA LEU A 139 13.29 -12.65 -12.27
C LEU A 139 13.27 -11.73 -11.05
N VAL A 140 13.40 -10.41 -11.25
CA VAL A 140 13.41 -9.46 -10.13
C VAL A 140 12.05 -9.42 -9.41
N PRO A 141 10.90 -9.25 -10.09
CA PRO A 141 9.60 -9.32 -9.42
C PRO A 141 9.34 -10.65 -8.72
N MET A 142 9.65 -11.78 -9.38
CA MET A 142 9.42 -13.10 -8.81
C MET A 142 10.29 -13.35 -7.58
N PHE A 143 11.56 -12.93 -7.61
CA PHE A 143 12.44 -13.02 -6.46
C PHE A 143 11.92 -12.18 -5.28
N CYS A 144 11.56 -10.92 -5.52
CA CYS A 144 11.08 -10.03 -4.45
C CYS A 144 9.78 -10.54 -3.83
N LEU A 145 8.84 -11.00 -4.65
CA LEU A 145 7.57 -11.57 -4.17
C LEU A 145 7.81 -12.84 -3.36
N SER A 146 8.63 -13.76 -3.88
CA SER A 146 8.96 -15.01 -3.21
C SER A 146 9.66 -14.75 -1.88
N PHE A 147 10.58 -13.79 -1.83
CA PHE A 147 11.27 -13.40 -0.61
C PHE A 147 10.30 -12.87 0.45
N VAL A 148 9.44 -11.91 0.09
CA VAL A 148 8.45 -11.34 1.03
C VAL A 148 7.49 -12.41 1.55
N LEU A 149 7.00 -13.29 0.68
CA LEU A 149 6.09 -14.38 1.06
C LEU A 149 6.78 -15.44 1.92
N LEU A 150 8.00 -15.86 1.56
CA LEU A 150 8.76 -16.86 2.32
C LEU A 150 9.09 -16.35 3.72
N VAL A 151 9.62 -15.13 3.83
CA VAL A 151 9.92 -14.54 5.14
C VAL A 151 8.64 -14.35 5.96
N SER A 152 7.54 -13.95 5.31
CA SER A 152 6.24 -13.86 5.99
C SER A 152 5.74 -15.20 6.49
N TYR A 153 5.89 -16.28 5.70
CA TYR A 153 5.52 -17.63 6.10
C TYR A 153 6.35 -18.10 7.31
N LEU A 154 7.68 -17.93 7.26
CA LEU A 154 8.58 -18.32 8.34
C LEU A 154 8.32 -17.54 9.65
N ALA A 155 7.82 -16.31 9.56
CA ALA A 155 7.46 -15.48 10.70
C ALA A 155 6.03 -15.74 11.24
N GLY A 156 5.29 -16.73 10.71
CA GLY A 156 3.94 -17.09 11.17
C GLY A 156 2.80 -16.39 10.44
N GLY A 157 3.07 -15.77 9.28
CA GLY A 157 2.08 -15.18 8.38
C GLY A 157 2.27 -13.68 8.14
N THR A 158 1.58 -13.16 7.11
CA THR A 158 1.72 -11.77 6.67
C THR A 158 1.29 -10.75 7.74
N SER A 159 0.23 -11.03 8.51
CA SER A 159 -0.20 -10.15 9.61
C SER A 159 0.86 -9.97 10.70
N ILE A 160 1.72 -10.96 10.92
CA ILE A 160 2.79 -10.89 11.93
C ILE A 160 4.02 -10.22 11.31
N ALA A 161 4.47 -10.71 10.15
CA ALA A 161 5.70 -10.26 9.51
C ALA A 161 5.62 -8.80 9.04
N ILE A 162 4.57 -8.48 8.29
CA ILE A 162 4.36 -7.17 7.67
C ILE A 162 3.59 -6.24 8.63
N GLY A 163 2.69 -6.82 9.41
CA GLY A 163 1.79 -6.12 10.32
C GLY A 163 0.34 -6.20 9.83
N ASP A 164 -0.59 -6.15 10.78
CA ASP A 164 -2.01 -6.20 10.49
C ASP A 164 -2.59 -4.81 10.20
N ILE A 165 -3.84 -4.75 9.72
CA ILE A 165 -4.58 -3.50 9.56
C ILE A 165 -5.54 -3.40 10.74
N SER A 166 -5.43 -2.33 11.52
CA SER A 166 -6.41 -1.98 12.54
C SER A 166 -7.52 -1.15 11.91
N TRP A 167 -8.74 -1.39 12.33
CA TRP A 167 -9.92 -0.65 11.93
C TRP A 167 -10.65 -0.18 13.18
N VAL A 168 -11.08 1.07 13.12
CA VAL A 168 -11.75 1.78 14.20
C VAL A 168 -13.02 2.37 13.65
N TYR A 169 -14.13 2.21 14.35
CA TYR A 169 -15.40 2.85 14.05
C TYR A 169 -15.88 3.69 15.23
N CYS A 170 -16.32 4.90 14.93
CA CYS A 170 -16.88 5.85 15.88
C CYS A 170 -18.23 6.32 15.35
N GLU A 171 -19.32 5.95 16.04
CA GLU A 171 -20.67 6.44 15.74
C GLU A 171 -20.92 7.83 16.34
N SER A 172 -20.44 8.06 17.57
CA SER A 172 -20.55 9.33 18.30
C SER A 172 -19.41 9.48 19.32
N VAL A 173 -19.41 10.59 20.07
CA VAL A 173 -18.51 10.77 21.22
C VAL A 173 -18.77 9.67 22.25
N GLY A 174 -17.71 9.03 22.76
CA GLY A 174 -17.82 7.92 23.71
C GLY A 174 -17.00 6.70 23.31
N MET A 175 -17.52 5.50 23.59
CA MET A 175 -16.85 4.25 23.23
C MET A 175 -17.05 3.93 21.75
N GLY A 176 -15.96 3.61 21.06
CA GLY A 176 -15.98 3.15 19.68
C GLY A 176 -15.73 1.65 19.57
N GLU A 177 -15.70 1.16 18.34
CA GLU A 177 -15.42 -0.23 18.01
C GLU A 177 -14.04 -0.36 17.36
N GLY A 178 -13.34 -1.46 17.69
CA GLY A 178 -11.98 -1.70 17.25
C GLY A 178 -11.73 -3.16 16.91
N ARG A 179 -11.28 -3.42 15.68
CA ARG A 179 -10.95 -4.75 15.16
C ARG A 179 -9.70 -4.71 14.30
N THR A 180 -9.08 -5.85 14.07
CA THR A 180 -8.02 -5.99 13.06
C THR A 180 -8.50 -6.81 11.87
N ALA A 181 -7.81 -6.71 10.73
CA ALA A 181 -8.08 -7.52 9.54
C ALA A 181 -7.95 -9.04 9.79
N SER A 182 -7.22 -9.46 10.82
CA SER A 182 -7.16 -10.86 11.26
C SER A 182 -8.28 -11.25 12.24
N GLY A 183 -9.24 -10.35 12.52
CA GLY A 183 -10.37 -10.58 13.42
C GLY A 183 -10.01 -10.49 14.90
N LYS A 184 -8.82 -10.00 15.25
CA LYS A 184 -8.40 -9.85 16.64
C LYS A 184 -8.92 -8.52 17.21
N PRO A 185 -9.25 -8.46 18.51
CA PRO A 185 -9.51 -7.18 19.17
C PRO A 185 -8.25 -6.31 19.17
N LEU A 186 -8.44 -4.99 19.17
CA LEU A 186 -7.32 -4.07 19.41
C LEU A 186 -6.81 -4.26 20.85
N GLY A 187 -5.51 -4.08 21.06
CA GLY A 187 -4.88 -4.19 22.39
C GLY A 187 -5.18 -3.01 23.33
N PHE A 188 -6.16 -2.19 22.99
CA PHE A 188 -6.61 -1.00 23.71
C PHE A 188 -8.09 -0.76 23.42
N GLU A 189 -8.77 -0.10 24.35
CA GLU A 189 -10.15 0.35 24.15
C GLU A 189 -10.20 1.57 23.24
N VAL A 190 -11.13 1.58 22.29
CA VAL A 190 -11.32 2.69 21.36
C VAL A 190 -12.19 3.75 22.03
N ALA A 191 -11.62 4.95 22.22
CA ALA A 191 -12.34 6.12 22.71
C ALA A 191 -12.45 7.18 21.61
N CYS A 192 -13.68 7.59 21.31
CA CYS A 192 -14.04 8.60 20.32
C CYS A 192 -14.16 9.96 21.02
N SER A 193 -13.20 10.86 20.76
CA SER A 193 -13.10 12.15 21.44
C SER A 193 -14.13 13.17 20.94
N LYS A 194 -14.46 14.14 21.79
CA LYS A 194 -15.35 15.25 21.42
C LYS A 194 -14.77 16.16 20.32
N GLU A 195 -13.44 16.17 20.17
CA GLU A 195 -12.75 16.97 19.14
C GLU A 195 -13.19 16.61 17.72
N TYR A 196 -13.53 15.34 17.48
CA TYR A 196 -13.92 14.83 16.17
C TYR A 196 -15.43 14.61 16.04
N GLU A 197 -16.24 15.19 16.93
CA GLU A 197 -17.70 15.04 16.94
C GLU A 197 -18.34 15.39 15.59
N SER A 198 -17.83 16.43 14.91
CA SER A 198 -18.27 16.85 13.59
C SER A 198 -17.94 15.87 12.46
N LEU A 199 -17.06 14.89 12.69
CA LEU A 199 -16.66 13.88 11.71
C LEU A 199 -17.45 12.57 11.84
N TYR A 200 -18.14 12.36 12.96
CA TYR A 200 -18.89 11.14 13.23
C TYR A 200 -20.22 11.11 12.46
N PRO A 201 -20.70 9.91 12.02
CA PRO A 201 -20.06 8.60 12.13
C PRO A 201 -18.89 8.40 11.15
N MET A 202 -17.79 7.79 11.60
CA MET A 202 -16.59 7.57 10.77
C MET A 202 -15.94 6.20 11.01
N THR A 203 -15.21 5.73 10.00
CA THR A 203 -14.24 4.65 10.15
C THR A 203 -12.83 5.15 9.89
N MET A 204 -11.84 4.60 10.59
CA MET A 204 -10.43 4.84 10.33
C MET A 204 -9.68 3.51 10.24
N SER A 205 -8.91 3.32 9.17
CA SER A 205 -8.02 2.17 9.03
C SER A 205 -6.57 2.63 9.18
N ASN A 206 -5.81 1.93 10.01
CA ASN A 206 -4.38 2.18 10.19
C ASN A 206 -3.60 0.88 10.06
N VAL A 207 -2.33 0.97 9.68
CA VAL A 207 -1.47 -0.18 9.42
C VAL A 207 -0.43 -0.33 10.53
N ALA A 208 -0.40 -1.49 11.17
CA ALA A 208 0.66 -1.83 12.10
C ALA A 208 1.97 -2.13 11.35
N LEU A 209 3.11 -1.80 11.95
CA LEU A 209 4.43 -2.10 11.37
C LEU A 209 5.00 -3.35 12.04
N GLY A 210 4.97 -4.47 11.31
CA GLY A 210 5.61 -5.72 11.71
C GLY A 210 7.14 -5.69 11.57
N PRO A 211 7.84 -6.73 12.06
CA PRO A 211 9.30 -6.78 12.05
C PRO A 211 9.92 -6.69 10.65
N LEU A 212 9.33 -7.35 9.65
CA LEU A 212 9.84 -7.31 8.27
C LEU A 212 9.73 -5.90 7.68
N THR A 213 8.62 -5.23 7.97
CA THR A 213 8.36 -3.86 7.54
C THR A 213 9.40 -2.89 8.08
N ARG A 214 9.77 -3.01 9.36
CA ARG A 214 10.79 -2.20 10.02
C ARG A 214 12.16 -2.33 9.34
N VAL A 215 12.55 -3.57 9.05
CA VAL A 215 13.79 -3.86 8.30
C VAL A 215 13.77 -3.25 6.90
N LEU A 216 12.67 -3.41 6.16
CA LEU A 216 12.54 -2.91 4.79
C LEU A 216 12.46 -1.37 4.70
N LEU A 217 11.91 -0.72 5.72
CA LEU A 217 11.77 0.74 5.78
C LEU A 217 12.94 1.42 6.51
N PHE A 218 13.85 0.65 7.12
CA PHE A 218 14.93 1.15 7.98
C PHE A 218 14.44 1.99 9.17
N VAL A 219 13.36 1.54 9.84
CA VAL A 219 12.71 2.20 10.99
C VAL A 219 12.62 1.24 12.18
#